data_AF-A0A529QU66-F1
#
_entry.id   AF-A0A529QU66-F1
#
_cell.length_a   1.000
_cell.length_b   1.000
_cell.length_c   1.000
_cell.angle_alpha   90.00
_cell.angle_beta   90.00
_cell.angle_gamma   90.00
#
_symmetry.space_group_name_H-M   'P 1'
#
loop_
_entity.id
_entity.type
_entity.pdbx_description
1 polymer ?
#
loop_
_entity_poly.entity_id
_entity_poly.type
_entity_poly.pdbx_seq_one_letter_code
_entity_poly.pdbx_strand_id
1 'polypeptide(L)' 'MQAEKAALDQWYCIEALDDIPVGAMRNRLLGVDLSVSRDAGGKVVVTRAGDSEALPIRERYGYLWVTLGAPERDVLP' A
#
# COMPACT_ATOMS: atom_id res chain seq x y z
N MET A 1 -16.28 -17.93 -3.14
CA MET A 1 -15.12 -17.00 -3.18
C MET A 1 -15.58 -15.55 -3.09
N GLN A 2 -16.25 -15.12 -2.01
CA GLN A 2 -16.55 -13.70 -1.76
C GLN A 2 -15.61 -13.08 -0.73
N ALA A 3 -15.14 -13.87 0.24
CA ALA A 3 -14.19 -13.43 1.27
C ALA A 3 -12.84 -12.97 0.69
N GLU A 4 -12.38 -13.59 -0.39
CA GLU A 4 -11.10 -13.26 -1.04
C GLU A 4 -11.15 -11.88 -1.73
N LYS A 5 -12.24 -11.59 -2.46
CA LYS A 5 -12.44 -10.27 -3.07
C LYS A 5 -12.63 -9.19 -2.00
N ALA A 6 -13.43 -9.48 -0.97
CA ALA A 6 -13.63 -8.55 0.16
C ALA A 6 -12.34 -8.27 0.93
N ALA A 7 -11.43 -9.24 1.03
CA ALA A 7 -10.12 -9.04 1.65
C ALA A 7 -9.20 -8.18 0.78
N LEU A 8 -9.23 -8.33 -0.55
CA LEU A 8 -8.39 -7.53 -1.45
C LEU A 8 -8.85 -6.06 -1.55
N ASP A 9 -10.15 -5.80 -1.47
CA ASP A 9 -10.75 -4.46 -1.55
C ASP A 9 -10.71 -3.68 -0.22
N GLN A 10 -10.04 -4.20 0.82
CA GLN A 10 -9.85 -3.51 2.09
C GLN A 10 -8.54 -2.71 2.12
N TRP A 11 -8.51 -1.71 3.02
CA TRP A 11 -7.31 -0.93 3.31
C TRP A 11 -6.52 -1.58 4.43
N TYR A 12 -5.23 -1.75 4.21
CA TYR A 12 -4.30 -2.28 5.20
C TYR A 12 -3.21 -1.26 5.46
N CYS A 13 -2.98 -0.98 6.74
CA CYS A 13 -1.81 -0.24 7.18
C CYS A 13 -0.58 -1.13 6.97
N ILE A 14 0.39 -0.66 6.19
CA ILE A 14 1.60 -1.43 5.89
C ILE A 14 2.86 -0.87 6.55
N GLU A 15 2.91 0.44 6.84
CA GLU A 15 4.07 1.09 7.45
C GLU A 15 3.73 2.47 8.00
N ALA A 16 4.51 2.98 8.96
CA ALA A 16 4.49 4.40 9.34
C ALA A 16 5.25 5.26 8.32
N LEU A 17 4.76 6.44 7.98
CA LEU A 17 5.39 7.31 6.96
C LEU A 17 6.80 7.76 7.36
N ASP A 18 7.06 7.90 8.66
CA ASP A 18 8.38 8.25 9.19
C ASP A 18 9.38 7.09 9.09
N ASP A 19 8.90 5.85 9.06
CA ASP A 19 9.74 4.65 8.94
C ASP A 19 10.05 4.26 7.49
N ILE A 20 9.41 4.92 6.50
CA ILE A 20 9.69 4.69 5.08
C ILE A 20 10.94 5.48 4.67
N PRO A 21 12.08 4.82 4.36
CA PRO A 21 13.29 5.52 3.94
C PRO A 21 13.13 6.10 2.53
N VAL A 22 13.88 7.16 2.22
CA VAL A 22 14.07 7.59 0.83
C VAL A 22 14.78 6.47 0.06
N GLY A 23 14.25 6.11 -1.11
CA GLY A 23 14.69 4.96 -1.90
C GLY A 23 13.59 3.93 -2.06
N ALA A 24 13.92 2.65 -1.90
CA ALA A 24 12.98 1.55 -2.01
C ALA A 24 13.08 0.60 -0.81
N MET A 25 11.94 0.12 -0.32
CA MET A 25 11.81 -0.91 0.69
C MET A 25 10.86 -2.01 0.21
N ARG A 26 11.03 -3.21 0.77
CA ARG A 26 10.16 -4.35 0.50
C ARG A 26 9.18 -4.55 1.64
N ASN A 27 7.93 -4.83 1.31
CA ASN A 27 6.87 -5.16 2.28
C ASN A 27 6.08 -6.38 1.74
N ARG A 28 5.25 -7.02 2.57
CA ARG A 28 4.40 -8.13 2.15
C ARG A 28 3.01 -7.97 2.76
N LEU A 29 2.00 -7.94 1.90
CA LEU A 29 0.60 -7.81 2.29
C LEU A 29 -0.21 -9.00 1.78
N LEU A 30 -0.87 -9.73 2.68
CA LEU A 30 -1.70 -10.91 2.35
C LEU A 30 -0.95 -11.95 1.48
N GLY A 31 0.37 -12.09 1.66
CA GLY A 31 1.21 -12.97 0.86
C GLY A 31 1.68 -12.39 -0.48
N VAL A 32 1.24 -11.20 -0.86
CA VAL A 32 1.72 -10.46 -2.03
C VAL A 32 2.94 -9.63 -1.64
N ASP A 33 4.06 -9.85 -2.32
CA ASP A 33 5.26 -9.03 -2.17
C ASP A 33 5.04 -7.65 -2.79
N LEU A 34 5.37 -6.60 -2.03
CA LEU A 34 5.22 -5.20 -2.38
C LEU A 34 6.58 -4.51 -2.42
N SER A 35 6.70 -3.54 -3.31
CA SER A 35 7.80 -2.58 -3.38
C SER A 35 7.26 -1.20 -3.05
N VAL A 36 7.71 -0.63 -1.95
CA VAL A 36 7.38 0.74 -1.54
C VAL A 36 8.58 1.60 -1.88
N SER A 37 8.38 2.63 -2.71
CA SER A 37 9.41 3.61 -3.04
C SER A 37 9.01 4.99 -2.53
N ARG A 38 10.00 5.73 -2.05
CA ARG A 38 9.84 7.11 -1.60
C ARG A 38 10.91 7.96 -2.27
N ASP A 39 10.49 9.01 -2.97
CA ASP A 39 11.43 9.95 -3.57
C ASP A 39 11.96 10.98 -2.55
N ALA A 40 12.97 11.75 -2.95
CA ALA A 40 13.53 12.79 -2.11
C ALA A 40 12.56 13.96 -1.83
N GLY A 41 11.49 14.08 -2.62
CA GLY A 41 10.39 15.02 -2.39
C GLY A 41 9.35 14.51 -1.39
N GLY A 42 9.52 13.27 -0.90
CA GLY A 42 8.63 12.63 0.05
C GLY A 42 7.44 11.90 -0.58
N LYS A 43 7.33 11.86 -1.91
CA LYS A 43 6.25 11.15 -2.59
C LYS A 43 6.46 9.65 -2.45
N VAL A 44 5.44 8.96 -1.93
CA VAL A 44 5.44 7.50 -1.80
C VAL A 44 4.69 6.87 -2.97
N VAL A 45 5.22 5.76 -3.48
CA VAL A 45 4.59 4.90 -4.50
C VAL A 45 4.71 3.46 -4.03
N VAL A 46 3.65 2.69 -4.18
CA VAL A 46 3.66 1.26 -3.84
C VAL A 46 3.29 0.47 -5.09
N THR A 47 4.07 -0.55 -5.43
CA THR A 47 3.78 -1.48 -6.51
C THR A 47 3.85 -2.92 -5.98
N ARG A 48 3.30 -3.87 -6.74
CA ARG A 48 3.62 -5.29 -6.50
C ARG A 48 5.08 -5.54 -6.92
N ALA A 49 5.78 -6.41 -6.21
CA ALA A 49 7.16 -6.74 -6.56
C ALA A 49 7.23 -7.35 -7.97
N GLY A 50 8.05 -6.74 -8.84
CA GLY A 50 8.15 -7.13 -10.25
C GLY A 50 7.08 -6.53 -11.17
N ASP A 51 6.17 -5.74 -10.63
CA ASP A 51 5.15 -5.00 -11.37
C ASP A 51 5.53 -3.52 -11.47
N SER A 52 5.04 -2.86 -12.53
CA SER A 52 5.17 -1.42 -12.74
C SER A 52 3.90 -0.67 -12.34
N GLU A 53 2.78 -1.38 -12.14
CA GLU A 53 1.52 -0.75 -11.77
C GLU A 53 1.51 -0.32 -10.29
N ALA A 54 1.21 0.96 -10.08
CA ALA A 54 1.06 1.51 -8.74
C ALA A 54 -0.27 1.06 -8.12
N LEU A 55 -0.19 0.52 -6.91
CA LEU A 55 -1.35 0.21 -6.10
C LEU A 55 -1.98 1.49 -5.55
N PRO A 56 -3.31 1.49 -5.31
CA PRO A 56 -3.93 2.61 -4.61
C PRO A 56 -3.39 2.71 -3.19
N ILE A 57 -2.93 3.91 -2.84
CA ILE A 57 -2.38 4.23 -1.53
C ILE A 57 -3.12 5.40 -0.88
N ARG A 58 -3.07 5.46 0.45
CA ARG A 58 -3.56 6.58 1.25
C ARG A 58 -2.57 6.86 2.38
N GLU A 59 -2.25 8.13 2.56
CA GLU A 59 -1.44 8.62 3.67
C GLU A 59 -2.39 9.22 4.71
N ARG A 60 -2.55 8.56 5.86
CA ARG A 60 -3.46 9.04 6.91
C ARG A 60 -3.00 8.61 8.30
N TYR A 61 -3.14 9.53 9.26
CA TYR A 61 -2.74 9.33 10.66
C TYR A 61 -1.26 9.01 10.85
N GLY A 62 -0.39 9.47 9.93
CA GLY A 62 1.03 9.14 9.95
C GLY A 62 1.37 7.75 9.41
N TYR A 63 0.39 7.02 8.86
CA TYR A 63 0.58 5.69 8.30
C TYR A 63 0.29 5.65 6.80
N LEU A 64 0.98 4.74 6.13
CA LEU A 64 0.74 4.36 4.75
C LEU A 64 -0.24 3.19 4.70
N TRP A 65 -1.35 3.43 4.02
CA TRP A 65 -2.40 2.46 3.77
C TRP A 65 -2.39 2.04 2.31
N VAL A 66 -2.56 0.75 2.06
CA VAL A 66 -2.56 0.16 0.71
C VAL A 66 -3.71 -0.82 0.57
N THR A 67 -4.22 -0.92 -0.66
CA THR A 67 -5.21 -1.92 -1.06
C THR A 67 -4.68 -2.71 -2.26
N LEU A 68 -5.06 -3.98 -2.37
CA LEU A 68 -4.66 -4.86 -3.49
C LEU A 68 -5.72 -4.95 -4.58
N GLY A 69 -6.93 -4.44 -4.31
CA GLY A 69 -8.06 -4.46 -5.21
C GLY A 69 -8.60 -3.07 -5.50
N ALA A 70 -9.91 -2.98 -5.68
CA ALA A 70 -10.64 -1.74 -5.91
C ALA A 70 -11.50 -1.46 -4.67
N PRO A 71 -11.02 -0.67 -3.70
CA PRO A 71 -11.77 -0.46 -2.48
C PRO A 71 -13.05 0.32 -2.77
N GLU A 72 -14.20 -0.26 -2.40
CA GLU A 72 -15.51 0.40 -2.52
C GLU A 72 -15.71 1.54 -1.50
N ARG A 73 -14.82 1.63 -0.50
CA ARG A 73 -14.86 2.59 0.62
C ARG A 73 -13.46 3.15 0.90
N ASP A 74 -13.37 4.38 1.38
CA ASP A 74 -12.08 4.98 1.78
C ASP A 74 -11.53 4.31 3.07
N VAL A 75 -10.31 4.65 3.49
CA VAL A 75 -9.62 4.06 4.66
C VAL A 75 -10.49 4.09 5.93
N LEU A 76 -11.34 5.11 6.07
CA LEU A 76 -12.42 5.21 7.05
C LEU A 76 -13.60 5.99 6.43
N PRO A 77 -14.84 5.80 6.94
CA PRO A 77 -16.02 6.56 6.51
C PRO A 77 -15.90 8.08 6.72
#